data_AF-A0AAV6TWB3-F1
#
_entry.id   AF-A0AAV6TWB3-F1
#
_cell.length_a   1.000
_cell.length_b   1.000
_cell.length_c   1.000
_cell.angle_alpha   90.00
_cell.angle_beta   90.00
_cell.angle_gamma   90.00
#
_symmetry.space_group_name_H-M   'P 1'
#
loop_
_entity.id
_entity.type
_entity.pdbx_description
1 polymer ?
#
loop_
_entity_poly.entity_id
_entity_poly.type
_entity_poly.pdbx_seq_one_letter_code
_entity_poly.pdbx_strand_id
1 'polypeptide(L)'
;MRYVCDSDFDCGREDPSDEMNCRLTTTTPRPATCIKGYYCPNTQSCLSQTQICDGEIDCPSSPDEKDCSVTKVANVASAKLHCINWFMNRRKKNTIHKWGHQLHRTAVALYLADENFFAVDNVTGHEIRYELTIRLLSKIKSRKSLRTEQLALYVHALLVSCLNPRHFYGHDLVSDLRRRVNFSKYASPLAILALCNAGAPMYQKDVDRLREIHTSRHKPYWTEVQVLATMALSCIASRNEYVRRGDLHTWINLAKKVPLHDGNETNRRTVALVIQMMLGTEYSTGFNWTAAVEVIKDPSFVSSSNFLDKYYLTPILNNKGLTAINNKHCGTFYNYEESNMKMIVVRYTVWAKEGASLEKSWRIEISTSSTLYDVILKVQKLDSTHRVKFNVVDGKPYVKSVTGLDEDPETDYFWFTYERTVTKDLQLLEDSPVDIIVEDNDEFILWYRKGIWNDDGSGGSGEALVKKVIFP
;
A
#
# COMPACT_ATOMS: atom_id res chain seq x y z
N MET A 1 -26.31 33.90 16.95
CA MET A 1 -26.12 33.85 15.48
C MET A 1 -25.67 32.45 15.08
N ARG A 2 -26.49 31.43 15.32
CA ARG A 2 -26.15 30.01 15.05
C ARG A 2 -27.32 29.27 14.36
N TYR A 3 -28.30 30.04 13.87
CA TYR A 3 -29.60 29.61 13.34
C TYR A 3 -30.12 30.65 12.33
N VAL A 4 -29.18 31.32 11.63
CA VAL A 4 -29.46 32.42 10.68
C VAL A 4 -28.36 32.36 9.63
N CYS A 5 -28.72 32.12 8.37
CA CYS A 5 -27.80 31.98 7.23
C CYS A 5 -26.87 30.76 7.31
N ASP A 6 -27.35 29.64 7.84
CA ASP A 6 -26.61 28.38 7.95
C ASP A 6 -27.16 27.26 7.05
N SER A 7 -28.06 27.61 6.14
CA SER A 7 -28.62 26.72 5.11
C SER A 7 -29.60 25.66 5.62
N ASP A 8 -30.05 25.75 6.86
CA ASP A 8 -31.18 25.00 7.41
C ASP A 8 -32.36 25.94 7.71
N PHE A 9 -33.60 25.51 7.42
CA PHE A 9 -34.81 26.31 7.71
C PHE A 9 -35.28 26.04 9.14
N ASP A 10 -34.66 26.71 10.11
CA ASP A 10 -34.93 26.56 11.54
C ASP A 10 -36.29 27.13 11.93
N CYS A 11 -36.76 28.15 11.22
CA CYS A 11 -38.12 28.70 11.38
C CYS A 11 -39.22 27.92 10.65
N GLY A 12 -38.85 26.83 9.97
CA GLY A 12 -39.76 25.93 9.26
C GLY A 12 -39.99 26.35 7.80
N ARG A 13 -40.38 25.39 6.95
CA ARG A 13 -40.46 25.61 5.48
C ARG A 13 -41.48 26.66 5.03
N GLU A 14 -42.43 27.02 5.89
CA GLU A 14 -43.47 28.01 5.59
C GLU A 14 -43.05 29.45 5.93
N ASP A 15 -41.98 29.62 6.74
CA ASP A 15 -41.42 30.93 7.12
C ASP A 15 -39.88 30.91 7.05
N PRO A 16 -39.29 31.10 5.86
CA PRO A 16 -37.83 31.03 5.63
C PRO A 16 -37.10 32.34 6.00
N SER A 17 -37.62 33.09 6.98
CA SER A 17 -37.14 34.43 7.31
C SER A 17 -35.71 34.45 7.89
N ASP A 18 -35.28 33.35 8.49
CA ASP A 18 -33.94 33.07 8.99
C ASP A 18 -32.87 32.90 7.89
N GLU A 19 -33.29 32.46 6.70
CA GLU A 19 -32.43 32.32 5.51
C GLU A 19 -32.63 33.46 4.49
N MET A 20 -33.54 34.40 4.77
CA MET A 20 -33.79 35.57 3.93
C MET A 20 -32.93 36.77 4.35
N ASN A 21 -32.32 37.43 3.35
CA ASN A 21 -31.49 38.63 3.52
C ASN A 21 -30.11 38.41 4.17
N CYS A 22 -29.55 37.21 3.99
CA CYS A 22 -28.13 36.94 4.21
C CYS A 22 -27.31 37.81 3.26
N ARG A 23 -26.54 38.76 3.79
CA ARG A 23 -25.59 39.55 3.01
C ARG A 23 -24.48 38.62 2.50
N LEU A 24 -24.68 38.08 1.31
CA LEU A 24 -23.68 37.33 0.55
C LEU A 24 -22.55 38.29 0.16
N THR A 25 -21.54 38.41 1.02
CA THR A 25 -20.26 38.99 0.62
C THR A 25 -19.55 37.98 -0.27
N THR A 26 -19.37 38.37 -1.53
CA THR A 26 -18.54 37.76 -2.57
C THR A 26 -19.04 36.46 -3.23
N THR A 27 -20.04 36.58 -4.10
CA THR A 27 -20.02 36.02 -5.46
C THR A 27 -21.04 36.80 -6.30
N THR A 28 -20.60 37.37 -7.42
CA THR A 28 -21.47 38.07 -8.37
C THR A 28 -22.54 37.13 -8.94
N PRO A 29 -23.80 37.56 -9.14
CA PRO A 29 -24.88 36.69 -9.63
C PRO A 29 -24.58 36.21 -11.05
N ARG A 30 -24.66 34.90 -11.28
CA ARG A 30 -24.57 34.28 -12.61
C ARG A 30 -25.71 34.79 -13.49
N PRO A 31 -25.46 35.41 -14.66
CA PRO A 31 -26.53 35.83 -15.56
C PRO A 31 -27.26 34.61 -16.14
N ALA A 32 -28.59 34.69 -16.22
CA ALA A 32 -29.49 33.61 -16.66
C ALA A 32 -29.23 33.11 -18.10
N THR A 33 -28.38 33.81 -18.87
CA THR A 33 -27.97 33.44 -20.23
C THR A 33 -26.86 32.38 -20.29
N CYS A 34 -26.20 32.06 -19.17
CA CYS A 34 -25.11 31.07 -19.13
C CYS A 34 -25.59 29.69 -18.66
N ILE A 35 -26.57 29.12 -19.37
CA ILE A 35 -27.31 27.90 -18.97
C ILE A 35 -26.45 26.63 -19.12
N LYS A 36 -25.55 26.59 -20.12
CA LYS A 36 -24.63 25.46 -20.40
C LYS A 36 -23.22 25.97 -20.73
N GLY A 37 -22.45 26.30 -19.70
CA GLY A 37 -21.13 26.91 -19.88
C GLY A 37 -20.44 27.32 -18.57
N TYR A 38 -19.18 27.77 -18.68
CA TYR A 38 -18.39 28.34 -17.59
C TYR A 38 -18.45 29.87 -17.68
N TYR A 39 -18.73 30.54 -16.56
CA TYR A 39 -18.78 31.99 -16.51
C TYR A 39 -17.43 32.55 -16.07
N CYS A 40 -16.81 33.35 -16.94
CA CYS A 40 -15.57 34.05 -16.65
C CYS A 40 -15.83 35.25 -15.74
N PRO A 41 -15.37 35.24 -14.47
CA PRO A 41 -15.68 36.31 -13.52
C PRO A 41 -15.10 37.66 -13.93
N ASN A 42 -13.96 37.65 -14.63
CA ASN A 42 -13.20 38.85 -14.98
C ASN A 42 -13.68 39.54 -16.26
N THR A 43 -14.15 38.77 -17.25
CA THR A 43 -14.61 39.29 -18.56
C THR A 43 -16.11 39.31 -18.72
N GLN A 44 -16.84 38.73 -17.77
CA GLN A 44 -18.29 38.57 -17.83
C GLN A 44 -18.78 37.81 -19.08
N SER A 45 -17.90 37.03 -19.73
CA SER A 45 -18.19 36.18 -20.87
C SER A 45 -18.60 34.78 -20.41
N CYS A 46 -19.55 34.17 -21.12
CA CYS A 46 -19.93 32.77 -20.92
C CYS A 46 -19.26 31.91 -21.98
N LEU A 47 -18.45 30.96 -21.55
CA LEU A 47 -17.78 29.99 -22.42
C LEU A 47 -18.69 28.81 -22.67
N SER A 48 -18.76 28.37 -23.93
CA SER A 48 -19.47 27.14 -24.28
C SER A 48 -18.76 25.91 -23.71
N GLN A 49 -19.44 24.78 -23.62
CA GLN A 49 -18.86 23.56 -23.06
C GLN A 49 -17.70 22.98 -23.88
N THR A 50 -17.55 23.43 -25.13
CA THR A 50 -16.43 23.11 -26.02
C THR A 50 -15.23 24.05 -25.86
N GLN A 51 -15.39 25.13 -25.10
CA GLN A 51 -14.38 26.16 -24.76
C GLN A 51 -13.88 26.03 -23.32
N ILE A 52 -14.08 24.86 -22.72
CA ILE A 52 -13.61 24.53 -21.39
C ILE A 52 -12.70 23.32 -21.58
N CYS A 53 -11.43 23.44 -21.19
CA CYS A 53 -10.44 22.37 -21.33
C CYS A 53 -10.12 21.99 -22.78
N ASP A 54 -10.23 22.96 -23.68
CA ASP A 54 -9.93 22.79 -25.10
C ASP A 54 -8.48 23.14 -25.44
N GLY A 55 -7.74 23.71 -24.48
CA GLY A 55 -6.34 24.07 -24.61
C GLY A 55 -6.11 25.49 -25.10
N GLU A 56 -7.16 26.27 -25.36
CA GLU A 56 -7.09 27.71 -25.61
C GLU A 56 -7.38 28.50 -24.33
N ILE A 57 -6.76 29.67 -24.16
CA ILE A 57 -7.06 30.54 -23.00
C ILE A 57 -8.19 31.46 -23.42
N ASP A 58 -9.41 31.01 -23.20
CA ASP A 58 -10.62 31.78 -23.46
C ASP A 58 -10.96 32.73 -22.30
N CYS A 59 -10.44 32.45 -21.10
CA CYS A 59 -10.67 33.23 -19.89
C CYS A 59 -9.39 33.89 -19.35
N PRO A 60 -9.39 35.20 -19.01
CA PRO A 60 -8.22 35.83 -18.41
C PRO A 60 -7.91 35.24 -17.03
N SER A 61 -6.65 34.82 -16.83
CA SER A 61 -6.14 34.01 -15.71
C SER A 61 -6.37 32.49 -15.84
N SER A 62 -6.79 32.04 -17.03
CA SER A 62 -6.97 30.65 -17.46
C SER A 62 -7.77 29.71 -16.52
N PRO A 63 -8.85 30.15 -15.83
CA PRO A 63 -9.65 29.25 -14.99
C PRO A 63 -10.50 28.24 -15.77
N ASP A 64 -10.83 28.55 -17.01
CA ASP A 64 -11.40 27.66 -18.04
C ASP A 64 -10.52 26.44 -18.32
N GLU A 65 -9.20 26.60 -18.19
CA GLU A 65 -8.19 25.56 -18.36
C GLU A 65 -7.68 24.97 -17.04
N LYS A 66 -8.35 25.28 -15.92
CA LYS A 66 -8.06 24.71 -14.60
C LYS A 66 -9.10 23.65 -14.24
N ASP A 67 -8.64 22.53 -13.65
CA ASP A 67 -9.50 21.38 -13.27
C ASP A 67 -10.19 20.66 -14.45
N CYS A 68 -9.43 20.46 -15.53
CA CYS A 68 -9.79 19.62 -16.67
C CYS A 68 -9.79 18.14 -16.29
N SER A 69 -10.89 17.73 -15.66
CA SER A 69 -11.11 16.36 -15.20
C SER A 69 -11.65 15.49 -16.34
N VAL A 70 -10.99 14.34 -16.55
CA VAL A 70 -11.41 13.26 -17.47
C VAL A 70 -12.81 12.73 -17.09
N THR A 71 -13.20 12.79 -15.82
CA THR A 71 -14.47 12.25 -15.32
C THR A 71 -15.74 12.97 -15.78
N LYS A 72 -15.65 14.19 -16.33
CA LYS A 72 -16.83 14.94 -16.84
C LYS A 72 -17.27 14.48 -18.23
N VAL A 73 -16.59 13.48 -18.79
CA VAL A 73 -16.78 13.00 -20.16
C VAL A 73 -17.72 11.79 -20.20
N ALA A 74 -18.67 11.79 -21.14
CA ALA A 74 -19.57 10.66 -21.38
C ALA A 74 -18.78 9.35 -21.62
N ASN A 75 -19.29 8.23 -21.10
CA ASN A 75 -18.70 6.88 -21.16
C ASN A 75 -17.45 6.62 -20.29
N VAL A 76 -16.92 7.61 -19.55
CA VAL A 76 -15.79 7.35 -18.63
C VAL A 76 -16.20 6.49 -17.44
N ALA A 77 -17.41 6.69 -16.89
CA ALA A 77 -17.93 5.87 -15.81
C ALA A 77 -18.12 4.39 -16.21
N SER A 78 -18.63 4.13 -17.43
CA SER A 78 -18.79 2.78 -17.95
C SER A 78 -17.43 2.12 -18.26
N ALA A 79 -16.48 2.87 -18.83
CA ALA A 79 -15.11 2.40 -19.02
C ALA A 79 -14.42 2.06 -17.70
N LYS A 80 -14.65 2.86 -16.64
CA LYS A 80 -14.11 2.60 -15.30
C LYS A 80 -14.64 1.29 -14.75
N LEU A 81 -15.97 1.11 -14.77
CA LEU A 81 -16.61 -0.11 -14.31
C LEU A 81 -16.14 -1.34 -15.11
N HIS A 82 -16.00 -1.20 -16.42
CA HIS A 82 -15.45 -2.26 -17.27
C HIS A 82 -14.03 -2.66 -16.86
N CYS A 83 -13.15 -1.70 -16.56
CA CYS A 83 -11.80 -1.99 -16.11
C CYS A 83 -11.76 -2.65 -14.72
N ILE A 84 -12.58 -2.18 -13.78
CA ILE A 84 -12.73 -2.80 -12.45
C ILE A 84 -13.18 -4.26 -12.61
N ASN A 85 -14.27 -4.49 -13.35
CA ASN A 85 -14.80 -5.83 -13.60
C ASN A 85 -13.78 -6.74 -14.29
N TRP A 86 -12.97 -6.20 -15.21
CA TRP A 86 -11.90 -6.95 -15.84
C TRP A 86 -10.85 -7.46 -14.84
N PHE A 87 -10.44 -6.64 -13.86
CA PHE A 87 -9.54 -7.12 -12.78
C PHE A 87 -10.23 -8.15 -11.90
N MET A 88 -11.49 -7.93 -11.53
CA MET A 88 -12.26 -8.84 -10.67
C MET A 88 -12.46 -10.21 -11.32
N ASN A 89 -12.73 -10.26 -12.62
CA ASN A 89 -12.95 -11.50 -13.37
C ASN A 89 -11.68 -12.36 -13.53
N ARG A 90 -10.50 -11.81 -13.27
CA ARG A 90 -9.23 -12.57 -13.27
C ARG A 90 -9.00 -13.34 -11.97
N ARG A 91 -9.83 -13.11 -10.94
CA ARG A 91 -9.81 -13.83 -9.67
C ARG A 91 -10.12 -15.30 -9.91
N LYS A 92 -9.16 -16.19 -9.67
CA LYS A 92 -9.34 -17.64 -9.79
C LYS A 92 -10.09 -18.20 -8.58
N LYS A 93 -11.02 -19.12 -8.83
CA LYS A 93 -11.72 -19.88 -7.77
C LYS A 93 -10.81 -21.03 -7.27
N ASN A 94 -10.91 -21.35 -5.97
CA ASN A 94 -10.29 -22.53 -5.34
C ASN A 94 -8.76 -22.64 -5.47
N THR A 95 -8.03 -21.53 -5.35
CA THR A 95 -6.55 -21.54 -5.30
C THR A 95 -6.06 -20.58 -4.23
N ILE A 96 -4.86 -20.81 -3.69
CA ILE A 96 -4.17 -19.89 -2.77
C ILE A 96 -3.64 -18.63 -3.50
N HIS A 97 -3.50 -18.70 -4.83
CA HIS A 97 -2.94 -17.63 -5.67
C HIS A 97 -4.02 -17.05 -6.60
N LYS A 98 -5.11 -16.56 -6.02
CA LYS A 98 -6.33 -16.16 -6.74
C LYS A 98 -6.08 -15.03 -7.73
N TRP A 99 -5.19 -14.09 -7.39
CA TRP A 99 -5.00 -12.85 -8.17
C TRP A 99 -3.82 -12.87 -9.16
N GLY A 100 -3.08 -13.98 -9.24
CA GLY A 100 -1.99 -14.14 -10.21
C GLY A 100 -0.77 -13.25 -9.95
N HIS A 101 0.26 -13.30 -10.81
CA HIS A 101 1.58 -12.74 -10.53
C HIS A 101 1.66 -11.20 -10.47
N GLN A 102 0.68 -10.50 -11.04
CA GLN A 102 0.58 -9.02 -11.07
C GLN A 102 -0.25 -8.44 -9.92
N LEU A 103 -0.52 -9.22 -8.87
CA LEU A 103 -1.35 -8.80 -7.72
C LEU A 103 -1.02 -7.40 -7.17
N HIS A 104 0.26 -7.05 -7.08
CA HIS A 104 0.70 -5.73 -6.62
C HIS A 104 0.18 -4.58 -7.51
N ARG A 105 0.17 -4.76 -8.84
CA ARG A 105 -0.40 -3.79 -9.79
C ARG A 105 -1.92 -3.80 -9.74
N THR A 106 -2.53 -4.98 -9.57
CA THR A 106 -3.99 -5.10 -9.41
C THR A 106 -4.47 -4.31 -8.19
N ALA A 107 -3.80 -4.44 -7.05
CA ALA A 107 -4.12 -3.69 -5.83
C ALA A 107 -4.07 -2.17 -6.08
N VAL A 108 -3.00 -1.68 -6.71
CA VAL A 108 -2.83 -0.27 -7.06
C VAL A 108 -3.91 0.22 -8.03
N ALA A 109 -4.21 -0.55 -9.09
CA ALA A 109 -5.23 -0.16 -10.06
C ALA A 109 -6.62 -0.06 -9.43
N LEU A 110 -7.00 -1.03 -8.59
CA LEU A 110 -8.31 -1.06 -7.92
C LEU A 110 -8.45 0.10 -6.94
N TYR A 111 -7.42 0.39 -6.13
CA TYR A 111 -7.42 1.56 -5.25
C TYR A 111 -7.51 2.89 -6.01
N LEU A 112 -6.74 3.05 -7.10
CA LEU A 112 -6.79 4.29 -7.86
C LEU A 112 -8.13 4.47 -8.59
N ALA A 113 -8.83 3.38 -8.91
CA ALA A 113 -10.20 3.41 -9.45
C ALA A 113 -11.26 3.79 -8.40
N ASP A 114 -11.05 3.38 -7.15
CA ASP A 114 -11.94 3.59 -6.01
C ASP A 114 -11.13 3.54 -4.68
N GLU A 115 -11.06 4.66 -3.96
CA GLU A 115 -10.29 4.74 -2.70
C GLU A 115 -10.90 3.88 -1.59
N ASN A 116 -12.20 3.59 -1.69
CA ASN A 116 -12.92 2.75 -0.74
C ASN A 116 -12.72 1.26 -1.03
N PHE A 117 -11.97 0.88 -2.06
CA PHE A 117 -11.75 -0.53 -2.40
C PHE A 117 -11.09 -1.32 -1.26
N PHE A 118 -10.27 -0.65 -0.44
CA PHE A 118 -9.63 -1.22 0.74
C PHE A 118 -10.30 -0.77 2.04
N ALA A 119 -11.58 -0.37 1.99
CA ALA A 119 -12.37 -0.15 3.19
C ALA A 119 -12.48 -1.43 4.04
N VAL A 120 -12.85 -1.25 5.30
CA VAL A 120 -12.92 -2.29 6.33
C VAL A 120 -13.91 -3.40 5.98
N ASP A 121 -15.02 -3.07 5.35
CA ASP A 121 -16.10 -3.98 4.99
C ASP A 121 -15.87 -4.69 3.64
N ASN A 122 -14.83 -4.29 2.90
CA ASN A 122 -14.56 -4.85 1.59
C ASN A 122 -13.79 -6.19 1.68
N VAL A 123 -14.54 -7.29 1.59
CA VAL A 123 -14.01 -8.67 1.60
C VAL A 123 -12.94 -8.90 0.53
N THR A 124 -13.06 -8.27 -0.64
CA THR A 124 -12.06 -8.43 -1.70
C THR A 124 -10.76 -7.71 -1.36
N GLY A 125 -10.85 -6.53 -0.75
CA GLY A 125 -9.69 -5.80 -0.23
C GLY A 125 -8.90 -6.65 0.78
N HIS A 126 -9.60 -7.29 1.72
CA HIS A 126 -9.00 -8.23 2.69
C HIS A 126 -8.30 -9.42 2.03
N GLU A 127 -8.94 -10.03 1.03
CA GLU A 127 -8.33 -11.14 0.30
C GLU A 127 -7.02 -10.73 -0.40
N ILE A 128 -7.00 -9.55 -1.02
CA ILE A 128 -5.80 -9.02 -1.67
C ILE A 128 -4.69 -8.72 -0.66
N ARG A 129 -5.02 -8.12 0.50
CA ARG A 129 -4.06 -7.90 1.60
C ARG A 129 -3.40 -9.20 2.05
N TYR A 130 -4.22 -10.23 2.27
CA TYR A 130 -3.75 -11.54 2.71
C TYR A 130 -2.82 -12.19 1.68
N GLU A 131 -3.23 -12.21 0.41
CA GLU A 131 -2.41 -12.81 -0.66
C GLU A 131 -1.11 -12.00 -0.91
N LEU A 132 -1.15 -10.67 -0.81
CA LEU A 132 0.05 -9.81 -0.87
C LEU A 132 1.04 -10.20 0.22
N THR A 133 0.55 -10.37 1.45
CA THR A 133 1.33 -10.69 2.63
C THR A 133 2.06 -12.02 2.47
N ILE A 134 1.32 -13.11 2.21
CA ILE A 134 1.90 -14.45 2.11
C ILE A 134 2.93 -14.52 0.99
N ARG A 135 2.62 -13.93 -0.17
CA ARG A 135 3.55 -13.97 -1.32
C ARG A 135 4.83 -13.20 -1.05
N LEU A 136 4.73 -12.04 -0.39
CA LEU A 136 5.91 -11.25 -0.08
C LEU A 136 6.77 -11.94 0.97
N LEU A 137 6.18 -12.46 2.04
CA LEU A 137 6.89 -13.23 3.06
C LEU A 137 7.56 -14.48 2.48
N SER A 138 6.87 -15.22 1.62
CA SER A 138 7.45 -16.38 0.91
C SER A 138 8.69 -16.01 0.07
N LYS A 139 8.65 -14.86 -0.63
CA LYS A 139 9.80 -14.37 -1.40
C LYS A 139 10.96 -13.93 -0.51
N ILE A 140 10.68 -13.27 0.61
CA ILE A 140 11.69 -12.87 1.58
C ILE A 140 12.36 -14.12 2.20
N LYS A 141 11.55 -15.09 2.66
CA LYS A 141 12.00 -16.35 3.28
C LYS A 141 12.85 -17.20 2.34
N SER A 142 12.45 -17.33 1.07
CA SER A 142 13.19 -18.13 0.08
C SER A 142 14.54 -17.54 -0.34
N ARG A 143 14.97 -16.40 0.22
CA ARG A 143 16.16 -15.62 -0.17
C ARG A 143 16.22 -15.31 -1.68
N LYS A 144 15.10 -15.47 -2.40
CA LYS A 144 14.97 -15.08 -3.80
C LYS A 144 14.97 -13.57 -3.82
N SER A 145 16.12 -12.98 -4.17
CA SER A 145 16.28 -11.54 -4.22
C SER A 145 15.22 -10.94 -5.15
N LEU A 146 14.26 -10.21 -4.56
CA LEU A 146 13.34 -9.37 -5.31
C LEU A 146 14.16 -8.38 -6.13
N ARG A 147 13.79 -8.15 -7.39
CA ARG A 147 14.37 -7.03 -8.14
C ARG A 147 13.94 -5.70 -7.51
N THR A 148 14.74 -4.65 -7.67
CA THR A 148 14.46 -3.32 -7.10
C THR A 148 13.09 -2.80 -7.55
N GLU A 149 12.73 -3.00 -8.82
CA GLU A 149 11.43 -2.61 -9.39
C GLU A 149 10.29 -3.44 -8.82
N GLN A 150 10.52 -4.73 -8.53
CA GLN A 150 9.51 -5.57 -7.91
C GLN A 150 9.27 -5.17 -6.46
N LEU A 151 10.32 -4.84 -5.71
CA LEU A 151 10.18 -4.32 -4.36
C LEU A 151 9.44 -2.98 -4.36
N ALA A 152 9.75 -2.07 -5.30
CA ALA A 152 9.03 -0.81 -5.47
C ALA A 152 7.54 -1.02 -5.72
N LEU A 153 7.18 -1.97 -6.58
CA LEU A 153 5.80 -2.33 -6.84
C LEU A 153 5.09 -2.91 -5.61
N TYR A 154 5.77 -3.72 -4.80
CA TYR A 154 5.22 -4.18 -3.51
C TYR A 154 5.04 -3.02 -2.54
N VAL A 155 6.00 -2.10 -2.42
CA VAL A 155 5.85 -0.91 -1.56
C VAL A 155 4.61 -0.10 -1.94
N HIS A 156 4.40 0.18 -3.24
CA HIS A 156 3.16 0.82 -3.69
C HIS A 156 1.90 0.04 -3.33
N ALA A 157 1.91 -1.28 -3.53
CA ALA A 157 0.76 -2.14 -3.22
C ALA A 157 0.43 -2.15 -1.72
N LEU A 158 1.44 -2.18 -0.85
CA LEU A 158 1.27 -2.17 0.60
C LEU A 158 0.67 -0.84 1.08
N LEU A 159 1.14 0.29 0.54
CA LEU A 159 0.58 1.62 0.87
C LEU A 159 -0.93 1.69 0.59
N VAL A 160 -1.35 1.25 -0.60
CA VAL A 160 -2.77 1.30 -0.98
C VAL A 160 -3.63 0.26 -0.26
N SER A 161 -3.03 -0.86 0.15
CA SER A 161 -3.74 -1.95 0.83
C SER A 161 -3.71 -1.82 2.35
N CYS A 162 -3.32 -0.66 2.90
CA CYS A 162 -3.24 -0.45 4.35
C CYS A 162 -2.30 -1.40 5.11
N LEU A 163 -1.29 -1.93 4.43
CA LEU A 163 -0.21 -2.68 5.07
C LEU A 163 1.00 -1.74 5.21
N ASN A 164 1.58 -1.64 6.41
CA ASN A 164 2.69 -0.70 6.63
C ASN A 164 4.01 -1.26 6.06
N PRO A 165 4.59 -0.68 4.98
CA PRO A 165 5.81 -1.20 4.38
C PRO A 165 7.08 -0.94 5.21
N ARG A 166 7.04 -0.06 6.22
CA ARG A 166 8.17 0.19 7.15
C ARG A 166 8.19 -0.80 8.32
N HIS A 167 7.03 -1.37 8.64
CA HIS A 167 6.84 -2.32 9.73
C HIS A 167 6.17 -3.59 9.23
N PHE A 168 6.61 -4.10 8.07
CA PHE A 168 6.02 -5.28 7.44
C PHE A 168 6.63 -6.55 8.06
N TYR A 169 5.97 -7.13 9.08
CA TYR A 169 6.40 -8.37 9.75
C TYR A 169 7.88 -8.38 10.16
N GLY A 170 8.35 -7.28 10.77
CA GLY A 170 9.76 -7.11 11.17
C GLY A 170 10.71 -6.68 10.05
N HIS A 171 10.21 -6.43 8.83
CA HIS A 171 10.99 -5.93 7.71
C HIS A 171 10.64 -4.47 7.38
N ASP A 172 11.66 -3.61 7.29
CA ASP A 172 11.54 -2.28 6.72
C ASP A 172 11.86 -2.31 5.22
N LEU A 173 10.83 -2.50 4.41
CA LEU A 173 10.93 -2.63 2.95
C LEU A 173 11.25 -1.29 2.29
N VAL A 174 10.84 -0.17 2.90
CA VAL A 174 11.14 1.18 2.41
C VAL A 174 12.63 1.47 2.57
N SER A 175 13.20 1.15 3.74
CA SER A 175 14.64 1.25 3.97
C SER A 175 15.43 0.28 3.09
N ASP A 176 14.94 -0.94 2.85
CA ASP A 176 15.58 -1.85 1.91
C ASP A 176 15.60 -1.31 0.48
N LEU A 177 14.48 -0.76 0.02
CA LEU A 177 14.39 -0.11 -1.29
C LEU A 177 15.34 1.10 -1.39
N ARG A 178 15.42 1.93 -0.34
CA ARG A 178 16.33 3.07 -0.28
C ARG A 178 17.79 2.64 -0.40
N ARG A 179 18.20 1.57 0.32
CA ARG A 179 19.56 1.01 0.19
C ARG A 179 19.84 0.59 -1.26
N ARG A 180 18.93 -0.16 -1.89
CA ARG A 180 19.10 -0.61 -3.29
C ARG A 180 19.24 0.55 -4.26
N VAL A 181 18.42 1.60 -4.11
CA VAL A 181 18.53 2.81 -4.92
C VAL A 181 19.88 3.51 -4.69
N ASN A 182 20.36 3.61 -3.45
CA ASN A 182 21.64 4.25 -3.16
C ASN A 182 22.83 3.51 -3.81
N PHE A 183 22.85 2.18 -3.74
CA PHE A 183 23.92 1.32 -4.28
C PHE A 183 23.82 1.10 -5.80
N SER A 184 22.65 1.27 -6.40
CA SER A 184 22.49 1.10 -7.85
C SER A 184 23.19 2.23 -8.62
N LYS A 185 23.87 1.85 -9.72
CA LYS A 185 24.39 2.82 -10.70
C LYS A 185 23.26 3.45 -11.51
N TYR A 186 22.22 2.67 -11.82
CA TYR A 186 21.03 3.13 -12.53
C TYR A 186 19.89 3.38 -11.55
N ALA A 187 19.33 4.58 -11.59
CA ALA A 187 18.18 4.95 -10.79
C ALA A 187 16.90 4.55 -11.51
N SER A 188 16.22 3.51 -11.04
CA SER A 188 14.88 3.19 -11.51
C SER A 188 13.91 4.32 -11.10
N PRO A 189 13.26 5.03 -12.04
CA PRO A 189 12.29 6.08 -11.71
C PRO A 189 11.15 5.58 -10.84
N LEU A 190 10.69 4.36 -11.09
CA LEU A 190 9.64 3.71 -10.31
C LEU A 190 10.07 3.50 -8.85
N ALA A 191 11.33 3.13 -8.61
CA ALA A 191 11.83 2.95 -7.24
C ALA A 191 11.91 4.29 -6.48
N ILE A 192 12.33 5.36 -7.15
CA ILE A 192 12.37 6.70 -6.56
C ILE A 192 10.96 7.24 -6.31
N LEU A 193 10.03 7.03 -7.26
CA LEU A 193 8.62 7.36 -7.09
C LEU A 193 7.99 6.59 -5.91
N ALA A 194 8.26 5.29 -5.78
CA ALA A 194 7.79 4.48 -4.65
C ALA A 194 8.31 4.99 -3.31
N LEU A 195 9.59 5.37 -3.24
CA LEU A 195 10.17 5.98 -2.04
C LEU A 195 9.49 7.30 -1.69
N CYS A 196 9.26 8.16 -2.69
CA CYS A 196 8.57 9.42 -2.51
C CYS A 196 7.14 9.24 -2.01
N ASN A 197 6.37 8.35 -2.64
CA ASN A 197 4.99 8.02 -2.26
C ASN A 197 4.92 7.37 -0.87
N ALA A 198 5.93 6.60 -0.47
CA ALA A 198 6.04 5.99 0.87
C ALA A 198 6.45 6.99 1.97
N GLY A 199 6.53 8.29 1.66
CA GLY A 199 6.94 9.29 2.64
C GLY A 199 8.43 9.25 2.99
N ALA A 200 9.26 8.48 2.28
CA ALA A 200 10.70 8.38 2.58
C ALA A 200 11.42 9.72 2.37
N PRO A 201 12.54 9.96 3.07
CA PRO A 201 13.39 11.13 2.82
C PRO A 201 13.96 11.05 1.40
N MET A 202 13.92 12.17 0.69
CA MET A 202 14.43 12.32 -0.68
C MET A 202 15.67 13.21 -0.67
N TYR A 203 16.67 12.86 -1.49
CA TYR A 203 17.97 13.55 -1.48
C TYR A 203 18.27 14.22 -2.82
N GLN A 204 19.17 15.21 -2.83
CA GLN A 204 19.61 15.88 -4.07
C GLN A 204 20.13 14.88 -5.11
N LYS A 205 20.84 13.83 -4.65
CA LYS A 205 21.31 12.74 -5.52
C LYS A 205 20.18 12.02 -6.27
N ASP A 206 18.99 11.91 -5.67
CA ASP A 206 17.82 11.32 -6.33
C ASP A 206 17.36 12.21 -7.50
N VAL A 207 17.30 13.52 -7.26
CA VAL A 207 16.94 14.54 -8.26
C VAL A 207 17.93 14.54 -9.42
N ASP A 208 19.23 14.51 -9.13
CA ASP A 208 20.28 14.54 -10.15
C ASP A 208 20.24 13.28 -11.03
N ARG A 209 20.02 12.11 -10.42
CA ARG A 209 19.84 10.84 -11.14
C ARG A 209 18.60 10.85 -12.03
N LEU A 210 17.49 11.42 -11.57
CA LEU A 210 16.27 11.56 -12.39
C LEU A 210 16.48 12.52 -13.56
N ARG A 211 17.21 13.63 -13.35
CA ARG A 211 17.57 14.57 -14.42
C ARG A 211 18.46 13.92 -15.47
N GLU A 212 19.42 13.08 -15.04
CA GLU A 212 20.32 12.38 -15.95
C GLU A 212 19.57 11.57 -17.00
N ILE A 213 18.45 10.93 -16.63
CA ILE A 213 17.59 10.16 -17.54
C ILE A 213 17.09 10.99 -18.71
N HIS A 214 16.75 12.26 -18.48
CA HIS A 214 16.28 13.16 -19.54
C HIS A 214 17.41 13.61 -20.48
N THR A 215 18.64 13.71 -19.97
CA THR A 215 19.83 14.11 -20.74
C THR A 215 20.56 12.93 -21.41
N SER A 216 20.31 11.71 -20.95
CA SER A 216 21.00 10.52 -21.41
C SER A 216 20.60 10.17 -22.85
N ARG A 217 21.57 10.21 -23.78
CA ARG A 217 21.35 9.96 -25.22
C ARG A 217 21.30 8.46 -25.61
N HIS A 218 21.06 7.57 -24.65
CA HIS A 218 21.37 6.14 -24.84
C HIS A 218 20.32 5.39 -25.68
N LYS A 219 19.09 5.91 -25.85
CA LYS A 219 18.09 5.38 -26.80
C LYS A 219 17.10 6.45 -27.28
N PRO A 220 16.64 6.40 -28.55
CA PRO A 220 15.61 7.32 -29.09
C PRO A 220 14.19 7.16 -28.49
N TYR A 221 13.88 6.05 -27.82
CA TYR A 221 12.51 5.68 -27.41
C TYR A 221 12.38 5.41 -25.90
N TRP A 222 12.71 6.39 -25.05
CA TRP A 222 12.64 6.29 -23.58
C TRP A 222 11.52 7.14 -22.95
N THR A 223 10.53 7.56 -23.74
CA THR A 223 9.47 8.48 -23.31
C THR A 223 8.75 8.04 -22.05
N GLU A 224 8.37 6.75 -21.92
CA GLU A 224 7.70 6.22 -20.73
C GLU A 224 8.57 6.34 -19.46
N VAL A 225 9.88 6.09 -19.59
CA VAL A 225 10.85 6.18 -18.48
C VAL A 225 11.06 7.63 -18.07
N GLN A 226 11.13 8.54 -19.04
CA GLN A 226 11.21 9.99 -18.81
C GLN A 226 9.93 10.51 -18.15
N VAL A 227 8.75 10.06 -18.57
CA VAL A 227 7.49 10.43 -17.93
C VAL A 227 7.42 9.94 -16.48
N LEU A 228 7.84 8.70 -16.21
CA LEU A 228 7.96 8.20 -14.84
C LEU A 228 8.99 8.99 -14.01
N ALA A 229 10.10 9.42 -14.63
CA ALA A 229 11.10 10.26 -13.97
C ALA A 229 10.52 11.63 -13.61
N THR A 230 9.77 12.25 -14.53
CA THR A 230 9.04 13.50 -14.27
C THR A 230 8.00 13.33 -13.17
N MET A 231 7.23 12.23 -13.14
CA MET A 231 6.31 11.94 -12.03
C MET A 231 7.03 11.87 -10.68
N ALA A 232 8.19 11.21 -10.63
CA ALA A 232 9.01 11.14 -9.43
C ALA A 232 9.52 12.52 -9.02
N LEU A 233 10.00 13.34 -9.97
CA LEU A 233 10.42 14.72 -9.73
C LEU A 233 9.26 15.58 -9.21
N SER A 234 8.06 15.47 -9.79
CA SER A 234 6.86 16.17 -9.32
C SER A 234 6.52 15.78 -7.88
N CYS A 235 6.59 14.49 -7.55
CA CYS A 235 6.39 14.02 -6.17
C CYS A 235 7.44 14.60 -5.20
N ILE A 236 8.71 14.66 -5.61
CA ILE A 236 9.77 15.25 -4.77
C ILE A 236 9.53 16.76 -4.59
N ALA A 237 9.19 17.46 -5.67
CA ALA A 237 8.96 18.91 -5.68
C ALA A 237 7.76 19.33 -4.81
N SER A 238 6.71 18.50 -4.71
CA SER A 238 5.58 18.77 -3.82
C SER A 238 5.91 18.60 -2.33
N ARG A 239 7.05 17.98 -2.01
CA ARG A 239 7.48 17.69 -0.63
C ARG A 239 8.72 18.46 -0.17
N ASN A 240 9.54 19.00 -1.08
CA ASN A 240 10.85 19.60 -0.77
C ASN A 240 11.23 20.76 -1.73
N GLU A 241 12.03 21.71 -1.23
CA GLU A 241 12.45 22.93 -1.96
C GLU A 241 13.65 22.75 -2.91
N TYR A 242 14.40 21.64 -2.85
CA TYR A 242 15.65 21.47 -3.62
C TYR A 242 15.44 21.28 -5.15
N VAL A 243 14.22 20.98 -5.59
CA VAL A 243 13.92 20.80 -7.01
C VAL A 243 13.78 22.17 -7.67
N ARG A 244 14.68 22.50 -8.60
CA ARG A 244 14.52 23.69 -9.45
C ARG A 244 13.27 23.52 -10.30
N ARG A 245 12.21 24.29 -9.99
CA ARG A 245 10.92 24.25 -10.69
C ARG A 245 11.05 24.53 -12.20
N GLY A 246 12.05 25.30 -12.62
CA GLY A 246 12.35 25.56 -14.03
C GLY A 246 12.64 24.29 -14.83
N ASP A 247 13.46 23.37 -14.30
CA ASP A 247 13.79 22.12 -15.01
C ASP A 247 12.55 21.23 -15.15
N LEU A 248 11.76 21.12 -14.07
CA LEU A 248 10.51 20.34 -14.07
C LEU A 248 9.54 20.87 -15.13
N HIS A 249 9.41 22.19 -15.25
CA HIS A 249 8.60 22.82 -16.27
C HIS A 249 9.05 22.47 -17.69
N THR A 250 10.37 22.47 -17.96
CA THR A 250 10.92 22.08 -19.26
C THR A 250 10.55 20.64 -19.63
N TRP A 251 10.72 19.69 -18.71
CA TRP A 251 10.43 18.27 -18.98
C TRP A 251 8.94 17.99 -19.15
N ILE A 252 8.08 18.69 -18.39
CA ILE A 252 6.62 18.62 -18.58
C ILE A 252 6.23 19.17 -19.95
N ASN A 253 6.79 20.31 -20.38
CA ASN A 253 6.52 20.86 -21.70
C ASN A 253 7.01 19.96 -22.84
N LEU A 254 8.09 19.20 -22.64
CA LEU A 254 8.51 18.17 -23.60
C LEU A 254 7.51 17.01 -23.66
N ALA A 255 6.98 16.57 -22.53
CA ALA A 255 5.96 15.53 -22.50
C ALA A 255 4.63 15.95 -23.17
N LYS A 256 4.28 17.25 -23.16
CA LYS A 256 3.13 17.78 -23.91
C LYS A 256 3.25 17.60 -25.43
N LYS A 257 4.48 17.48 -25.95
CA LYS A 257 4.76 17.30 -27.38
C LYS A 257 4.67 15.85 -27.84
N VAL A 258 4.43 14.90 -26.94
CA VAL A 258 4.25 13.49 -27.30
C VAL A 258 2.99 13.36 -28.17
N PRO A 259 3.08 12.74 -29.37
CA PRO A 259 1.92 12.57 -30.23
C PRO A 259 0.81 11.77 -29.54
N LEU A 260 -0.36 12.39 -29.37
CA LEU A 260 -1.50 11.76 -28.72
C LEU A 260 -2.21 10.76 -29.64
N HIS A 261 -2.07 10.90 -30.96
CA HIS A 261 -2.74 10.05 -31.94
C HIS A 261 -1.73 9.53 -32.97
N ASP A 262 -1.42 8.24 -32.94
CA ASP A 262 -0.48 7.65 -33.93
C ASP A 262 -0.74 6.15 -34.24
N GLY A 263 -1.97 5.66 -34.04
CA GLY A 263 -2.44 4.35 -34.52
C GLY A 263 -1.76 3.08 -33.96
N ASN A 264 -0.65 3.17 -33.21
CA ASN A 264 0.13 2.02 -32.72
C ASN A 264 -0.07 1.76 -31.21
N GLU A 265 -0.08 0.48 -30.80
CA GLU A 265 -0.34 0.05 -29.42
C GLU A 265 0.64 0.61 -28.37
N THR A 266 1.93 0.68 -28.72
CA THR A 266 2.99 1.19 -27.82
C THR A 266 2.81 2.68 -27.52
N ASN A 267 2.19 3.43 -28.44
CA ASN A 267 1.92 4.85 -28.23
C ASN A 267 0.82 5.06 -27.17
N ARG A 268 -0.20 4.19 -27.10
CA ARG A 268 -1.32 4.32 -26.14
C ARG A 268 -0.87 4.25 -24.68
N ARG A 269 0.10 3.37 -24.35
CA ARG A 269 0.66 3.28 -22.99
C ARG A 269 1.46 4.52 -22.62
N THR A 270 2.24 5.03 -23.57
CA THR A 270 3.00 6.27 -23.40
C THR A 270 2.05 7.43 -23.14
N VAL A 271 1.00 7.56 -23.95
CA VAL A 271 -0.05 8.59 -23.77
C VAL A 271 -0.76 8.44 -22.43
N ALA A 272 -1.12 7.22 -22.01
CA ALA A 272 -1.71 6.98 -20.70
C ALA A 272 -0.81 7.45 -19.55
N LEU A 273 0.49 7.18 -19.60
CA LEU A 273 1.44 7.67 -18.61
C LEU A 273 1.58 9.21 -18.67
N VAL A 274 1.61 9.82 -19.86
CA VAL A 274 1.64 11.28 -19.99
C VAL A 274 0.41 11.89 -19.33
N ILE A 275 -0.78 11.35 -19.57
CA ILE A 275 -2.03 11.82 -18.97
C ILE A 275 -1.98 11.70 -17.44
N GLN A 276 -1.56 10.55 -16.91
CA GLN A 276 -1.38 10.38 -15.47
C GLN A 276 -0.38 11.39 -14.87
N MET A 277 0.66 11.75 -15.61
CA MET A 277 1.63 12.76 -15.18
C MET A 277 1.00 14.15 -15.17
N MET A 278 0.22 14.49 -16.20
CA MET A 278 -0.50 15.76 -16.30
C MET A 278 -1.56 15.92 -15.20
N LEU A 279 -2.24 14.84 -14.81
CA LEU A 279 -3.19 14.83 -13.69
C LEU A 279 -2.52 15.08 -12.33
N GLY A 280 -1.22 14.78 -12.21
CA GLY A 280 -0.44 14.89 -10.97
C GLY A 280 0.45 16.12 -10.88
N THR A 281 0.33 17.09 -11.80
CA THR A 281 1.20 18.28 -11.85
C THR A 281 0.42 19.57 -11.98
N GLU A 282 0.96 20.65 -11.41
CA GLU A 282 0.41 22.00 -11.49
C GLU A 282 0.72 22.68 -12.85
N TYR A 283 1.61 22.11 -13.65
CA TYR A 283 2.06 22.70 -14.93
C TYR A 283 1.33 22.13 -16.17
N SER A 284 0.11 21.63 -15.99
CA SER A 284 -0.69 21.00 -17.05
C SER A 284 -1.29 21.99 -18.06
N THR A 285 -1.25 23.30 -17.78
CA THR A 285 -1.77 24.37 -18.66
C THR A 285 -1.25 24.25 -20.10
N GLY A 286 -2.16 24.30 -21.09
CA GLY A 286 -1.83 24.14 -22.51
C GLY A 286 -1.56 22.70 -22.95
N PHE A 287 -1.93 21.70 -22.15
CA PHE A 287 -1.99 20.30 -22.59
C PHE A 287 -3.34 20.05 -23.28
N ASN A 288 -3.33 19.39 -24.44
CA ASN A 288 -4.53 19.09 -25.20
C ASN A 288 -5.32 17.93 -24.55
N TRP A 289 -6.17 18.27 -23.57
CA TRP A 289 -7.02 17.30 -22.87
C TRP A 289 -8.07 16.67 -23.77
N THR A 290 -8.61 17.42 -24.74
CA THR A 290 -9.56 16.91 -25.73
C THR A 290 -8.99 15.73 -26.51
N ALA A 291 -7.79 15.87 -27.08
CA ALA A 291 -7.12 14.79 -27.79
C ALA A 291 -6.74 13.62 -26.86
N ALA A 292 -6.34 13.91 -25.63
CA ALA A 292 -6.03 12.87 -24.63
C ALA A 292 -7.27 12.04 -24.26
N VAL A 293 -8.43 12.69 -24.13
CA VAL A 293 -9.71 12.05 -23.85
C VAL A 293 -10.14 11.11 -24.96
N GLU A 294 -9.91 11.46 -26.23
CA GLU A 294 -10.22 10.58 -27.35
C GLU A 294 -9.43 9.25 -27.31
N VAL A 295 -8.17 9.29 -26.87
CA VAL A 295 -7.36 8.07 -26.69
C VAL A 295 -7.90 7.19 -25.56
N ILE A 296 -8.39 7.79 -24.48
CA ILE A 296 -8.96 7.07 -23.33
C ILE A 296 -10.30 6.41 -23.72
N LYS A 297 -11.08 7.05 -24.59
CA LYS A 297 -12.37 6.55 -25.08
C LYS A 297 -12.23 5.45 -26.13
N ASP A 298 -11.07 5.33 -26.78
CA ASP A 298 -10.84 4.33 -27.84
C ASP A 298 -11.34 2.95 -27.37
N PRO A 299 -12.41 2.40 -28.02
CA PRO A 299 -12.99 1.13 -27.62
C PRO A 299 -11.96 0.00 -27.64
N SER A 300 -10.96 0.05 -28.52
CA SER A 300 -9.92 -0.97 -28.60
C SER A 300 -8.93 -0.89 -27.43
N PHE A 301 -8.71 0.30 -26.86
CA PHE A 301 -7.91 0.46 -25.65
C PHE A 301 -8.70 0.05 -24.40
N VAL A 302 -9.95 0.49 -24.30
CA VAL A 302 -10.86 0.13 -23.19
C VAL A 302 -11.16 -1.37 -23.18
N SER A 303 -11.26 -2.02 -24.33
CA SER A 303 -11.54 -3.47 -24.46
C SER A 303 -10.29 -4.36 -24.45
N SER A 304 -9.08 -3.77 -24.46
CA SER A 304 -7.82 -4.52 -24.48
C SER A 304 -7.75 -5.61 -23.39
N SER A 305 -7.32 -6.81 -23.77
CA SER A 305 -7.07 -7.90 -22.83
C SER A 305 -5.68 -7.83 -22.18
N ASN A 306 -4.87 -6.82 -22.54
CA ASN A 306 -3.53 -6.65 -22.01
C ASN A 306 -3.57 -6.06 -20.59
N PHE A 307 -2.81 -6.67 -19.67
CA PHE A 307 -2.77 -6.24 -18.28
C PHE A 307 -2.20 -4.83 -18.08
N LEU A 308 -1.17 -4.45 -18.84
CA LEU A 308 -0.53 -3.14 -18.68
C LEU A 308 -1.41 -2.02 -19.22
N ASP A 309 -2.17 -2.28 -20.29
CA ASP A 309 -3.14 -1.32 -20.82
C ASP A 309 -4.19 -1.01 -19.75
N LYS A 310 -4.77 -2.04 -19.14
CA LYS A 310 -5.72 -1.90 -18.03
C LYS A 310 -5.11 -1.19 -16.83
N TYR A 311 -3.89 -1.55 -16.46
CA TYR A 311 -3.19 -0.96 -15.33
C TYR A 311 -2.93 0.55 -15.50
N TYR A 312 -2.53 0.99 -16.69
CA TYR A 312 -2.28 2.41 -16.95
C TYR A 312 -3.54 3.21 -17.30
N LEU A 313 -4.57 2.58 -17.86
CA LEU A 313 -5.83 3.24 -18.16
C LEU A 313 -6.67 3.49 -16.90
N THR A 314 -6.74 2.50 -16.00
CA THR A 314 -7.68 2.53 -14.86
C THR A 314 -7.56 3.75 -13.95
N PRO A 315 -6.35 4.20 -13.53
CA PRO A 315 -6.23 5.40 -12.70
C PRO A 315 -6.76 6.67 -13.36
N ILE A 316 -6.56 6.79 -14.67
CA ILE A 316 -6.96 7.97 -15.46
C ILE A 316 -8.47 8.14 -15.44
N LEU A 317 -9.22 7.03 -15.49
CA LEU A 317 -10.68 7.01 -15.46
C LEU A 317 -11.28 7.51 -14.12
N ASN A 318 -10.43 7.78 -13.13
CA ASN A 318 -10.79 8.38 -11.85
C ASN A 318 -9.96 9.65 -11.55
N ASN A 319 -9.41 10.30 -12.58
CA ASN A 319 -8.52 11.47 -12.50
C ASN A 319 -7.28 11.28 -11.63
N LYS A 320 -6.67 10.09 -11.66
CA LYS A 320 -5.46 9.81 -10.88
C LYS A 320 -4.30 9.37 -11.74
N GLY A 321 -3.11 9.62 -11.21
CA GLY A 321 -1.86 9.02 -11.67
C GLY A 321 -1.18 8.21 -10.57
N LEU A 322 -0.04 7.61 -10.91
CA LEU A 322 0.78 6.86 -9.94
C LEU A 322 1.31 7.73 -8.78
N THR A 323 1.37 9.05 -8.94
CA THR A 323 1.72 10.00 -7.87
C THR A 323 0.66 10.06 -6.75
N ALA A 324 -0.57 9.61 -7.01
CA ALA A 324 -1.65 9.59 -6.02
C ALA A 324 -1.59 8.39 -5.05
N ILE A 325 -0.65 7.45 -5.24
CA ILE A 325 -0.48 6.31 -4.34
C ILE A 325 0.01 6.78 -2.98
N ASN A 326 -0.77 6.55 -1.93
CA ASN A 326 -0.48 6.90 -0.55
C ASN A 326 -1.26 5.98 0.42
N ASN A 327 -1.16 6.24 1.72
CA ASN A 327 -1.84 5.47 2.78
C ASN A 327 -2.82 6.32 3.63
N LYS A 328 -3.24 7.50 3.15
CA LYS A 328 -4.08 8.44 3.92
C LYS A 328 -5.48 7.89 4.18
N HIS A 329 -6.02 7.08 3.26
CA HIS A 329 -7.32 6.41 3.41
C HIS A 329 -7.33 5.32 4.50
N CYS A 330 -6.15 4.89 4.96
CA CYS A 330 -6.02 3.77 5.90
C CYS A 330 -6.28 4.13 7.36
N GLY A 331 -6.44 5.41 7.71
CA GLY A 331 -6.68 5.82 9.10
C GLY A 331 -7.90 5.14 9.72
N THR A 332 -9.00 5.04 8.99
CA THR A 332 -10.21 4.33 9.44
C THR A 332 -9.99 2.83 9.58
N PHE A 333 -9.18 2.24 8.71
CA PHE A 333 -8.82 0.83 8.77
C PHE A 333 -7.98 0.50 10.00
N TYR A 334 -6.97 1.31 10.31
CA TYR A 334 -6.14 1.13 11.51
C TYR A 334 -6.97 1.29 12.79
N ASN A 335 -7.83 2.31 12.85
CA ASN A 335 -8.72 2.50 14.00
C ASN A 335 -9.70 1.33 14.18
N TYR A 336 -10.21 0.76 13.07
CA TYR A 336 -11.08 -0.42 13.12
C TYR A 336 -10.34 -1.68 13.54
N GLU A 337 -9.13 -1.92 13.01
CA GLU A 337 -8.31 -3.05 13.46
C GLU A 337 -7.99 -2.91 14.95
N GLU A 338 -7.62 -1.71 15.43
CA GLU A 338 -7.40 -1.46 16.85
C GLU A 338 -8.68 -1.60 17.69
N SER A 339 -9.86 -1.20 17.19
CA SER A 339 -11.12 -1.30 17.94
C SER A 339 -11.76 -2.68 17.95
N ASN A 340 -11.55 -3.47 16.89
CA ASN A 340 -12.08 -4.83 16.74
C ASN A 340 -11.05 -5.92 17.07
N MET A 341 -9.82 -5.54 17.42
CA MET A 341 -8.90 -6.43 18.10
C MET A 341 -9.49 -6.76 19.48
N LYS A 342 -10.17 -7.91 19.56
CA LYS A 342 -10.49 -8.50 20.85
C LYS A 342 -9.15 -8.81 21.52
N MET A 343 -8.89 -8.08 22.61
CA MET A 343 -7.72 -8.32 23.44
C MET A 343 -7.99 -9.54 24.30
N ILE A 344 -6.98 -10.41 24.37
CA ILE A 344 -6.93 -11.61 25.17
C ILE A 344 -5.74 -11.56 26.08
N VAL A 345 -5.82 -12.25 27.21
CA VAL A 345 -4.74 -12.30 28.19
C VAL A 345 -4.11 -13.68 28.16
N VAL A 346 -2.84 -13.73 27.79
CA VAL A 346 -2.04 -14.96 27.75
C VAL A 346 -1.02 -14.92 28.87
N ARG A 347 -0.81 -16.05 29.55
CA ARG A 347 0.30 -16.22 30.49
C ARG A 347 1.48 -16.88 29.79
N TYR A 348 2.65 -16.27 29.93
CA TYR A 348 3.89 -16.80 29.41
C TYR A 348 4.89 -16.95 30.56
N THR A 349 5.47 -18.14 30.70
CA THR A 349 6.36 -18.47 31.80
C THR A 349 7.64 -19.12 31.30
N VAL A 350 8.77 -18.86 31.96
CA VAL A 350 10.07 -19.46 31.64
C VAL A 350 10.61 -20.20 32.86
N TRP A 351 11.02 -21.45 32.66
CA TRP A 351 11.64 -22.33 33.65
C TRP A 351 13.05 -22.70 33.20
N ALA A 352 14.07 -22.21 33.92
CA ALA A 352 15.48 -22.37 33.54
C ALA A 352 16.24 -23.48 34.30
N LYS A 353 15.62 -24.15 35.28
CA LYS A 353 16.21 -25.26 36.06
C LYS A 353 15.15 -26.30 36.46
N GLU A 354 15.57 -27.54 36.64
CA GLU A 354 14.73 -28.60 37.23
C GLU A 354 14.34 -28.21 38.67
N GLY A 355 13.03 -28.22 38.96
CA GLY A 355 12.49 -27.87 40.28
C GLY A 355 12.44 -26.37 40.56
N ALA A 356 11.46 -25.68 39.94
CA ALA A 356 10.81 -24.41 40.34
C ALA A 356 11.65 -23.22 40.89
N SER A 357 12.97 -23.23 40.78
CA SER A 357 13.84 -22.29 41.52
C SER A 357 14.29 -21.07 40.70
N LEU A 358 13.90 -20.98 39.43
CA LEU A 358 13.96 -19.76 38.60
C LEU A 358 12.76 -19.75 37.64
N GLU A 359 11.61 -19.37 38.17
CA GLU A 359 10.39 -19.10 37.41
C GLU A 359 10.24 -17.59 37.19
N LYS A 360 10.15 -17.16 35.93
CA LYS A 360 9.63 -15.83 35.58
C LYS A 360 8.35 -16.00 34.78
N SER A 361 7.30 -15.29 35.19
CA SER A 361 5.99 -15.35 34.53
C SER A 361 5.51 -13.93 34.20
N TRP A 362 4.91 -13.79 33.02
CA TRP A 362 4.32 -12.56 32.53
C TRP A 362 2.88 -12.81 32.10
N ARG A 363 2.01 -11.83 32.37
CA ARG A 363 0.67 -11.77 31.81
C ARG A 363 0.66 -10.74 30.71
N ILE A 364 0.37 -11.18 29.49
CA ILE A 364 0.49 -10.39 28.28
C ILE A 364 -0.90 -10.23 27.67
N GLU A 365 -1.34 -8.98 27.60
CA GLU A 365 -2.52 -8.62 26.84
C GLU A 365 -2.15 -8.55 25.35
N ILE A 366 -2.81 -9.29 24.47
CA ILE A 366 -2.48 -9.37 23.03
C ILE A 366 -3.75 -9.61 22.20
N SER A 367 -3.74 -9.48 20.88
CA SER A 367 -4.94 -9.69 20.06
C SER A 367 -5.22 -11.18 19.79
N THR A 368 -6.50 -11.56 19.62
CA THR A 368 -6.96 -12.94 19.31
C THR A 368 -6.38 -13.60 18.04
N SER A 369 -5.64 -12.86 17.22
CA SER A 369 -5.00 -13.36 16.00
C SER A 369 -3.47 -13.44 16.10
N SER A 370 -2.93 -13.17 17.30
CA SER A 370 -1.50 -13.21 17.55
C SER A 370 -0.99 -14.63 17.76
N THR A 371 0.31 -14.81 17.59
CA THR A 371 0.99 -16.09 17.77
C THR A 371 1.80 -16.12 19.06
N LEU A 372 2.21 -17.30 19.51
CA LEU A 372 3.11 -17.43 20.65
C LEU A 372 4.45 -16.69 20.40
N TYR A 373 4.90 -16.63 19.16
CA TYR A 373 6.04 -15.82 18.75
C TYR A 373 5.85 -14.34 19.05
N ASP A 374 4.66 -13.79 18.78
CA ASP A 374 4.34 -12.39 19.06
C ASP A 374 4.30 -12.11 20.57
N VAL A 375 3.80 -13.06 21.37
CA VAL A 375 3.83 -13.00 22.84
C VAL A 375 5.27 -12.93 23.33
N ILE A 376 6.16 -13.81 22.87
CA ILE A 376 7.58 -13.82 23.26
C ILE A 376 8.26 -12.50 22.90
N LEU A 377 8.03 -11.98 21.68
CA LEU A 377 8.59 -10.70 21.26
C LEU A 377 8.05 -9.52 22.06
N LYS A 378 6.78 -9.56 22.47
CA LYS A 378 6.17 -8.54 23.33
C LYS A 378 6.80 -8.55 24.71
N VAL A 379 7.01 -9.72 25.32
CA VAL A 379 7.69 -9.85 26.62
C VAL A 379 9.11 -9.29 26.53
N GLN A 380 9.87 -9.62 25.49
CA GLN A 380 11.23 -9.12 25.29
C GLN A 380 11.32 -7.59 25.12
N LYS A 381 10.25 -6.95 24.62
CA LYS A 381 10.16 -5.48 24.58
C LYS A 381 9.84 -4.88 25.96
N LEU A 382 9.03 -5.57 26.75
CA LEU A 382 8.59 -5.11 28.07
C LEU A 382 9.67 -5.35 29.15
N ASP A 383 10.37 -6.48 29.08
CA ASP A 383 11.45 -6.86 29.99
C ASP A 383 12.76 -7.00 29.21
N SER A 384 13.60 -5.96 29.29
CA SER A 384 14.92 -5.93 28.64
C SER A 384 15.92 -7.00 29.12
N THR A 385 15.64 -7.62 30.29
CA THR A 385 16.42 -8.74 30.83
C THR A 385 16.02 -10.07 30.19
N HIS A 386 14.81 -10.16 29.64
CA HIS A 386 14.30 -11.32 28.92
C HIS A 386 14.68 -11.26 27.45
N ARG A 387 15.71 -12.01 27.05
CA ARG A 387 16.20 -12.03 25.66
C ARG A 387 16.12 -13.42 25.08
N VAL A 388 15.24 -13.62 24.10
CA VAL A 388 15.07 -14.88 23.40
C VAL A 388 15.76 -14.81 22.03
N LYS A 389 16.57 -15.81 21.73
CA LYS A 389 17.11 -16.06 20.38
C LYS A 389 16.46 -17.30 19.81
N PHE A 390 16.24 -17.27 18.50
CA PHE A 390 15.61 -18.36 17.78
C PHE A 390 16.59 -19.00 16.79
N ASN A 391 16.53 -20.31 16.66
CA ASN A 391 17.04 -21.04 15.51
C ASN A 391 15.93 -21.16 14.46
N VAL A 392 16.27 -21.32 13.18
CA VAL A 392 15.27 -21.39 12.11
C VAL A 392 15.36 -22.75 11.42
N VAL A 393 14.30 -23.56 11.55
CA VAL A 393 14.18 -24.89 10.94
C VAL A 393 13.01 -24.85 9.95
N ASP A 394 13.23 -25.26 8.69
CA ASP A 394 12.25 -25.12 7.59
C ASP A 394 11.62 -23.72 7.46
N GLY A 395 12.41 -22.71 7.84
CA GLY A 395 12.02 -21.30 7.85
C GLY A 395 10.93 -20.94 8.87
N LYS A 396 10.83 -21.71 9.95
CA LYS A 396 10.01 -21.46 11.13
C LYS A 396 10.94 -21.24 12.34
N PRO A 397 10.68 -20.25 13.21
CA PRO A 397 11.55 -19.93 14.34
C PRO A 397 11.29 -20.85 15.53
N TYR A 398 12.32 -21.51 16.05
CA TYR A 398 12.29 -22.32 17.27
C TYR A 398 13.20 -21.69 18.31
N VAL A 399 12.80 -21.69 19.59
CA VAL A 399 13.60 -21.10 20.66
C VAL A 399 14.93 -21.84 20.78
N LYS A 400 16.04 -21.10 20.81
CA LYS A 400 17.40 -21.65 20.95
C LYS A 400 18.12 -21.16 22.20
N SER A 401 17.79 -19.96 22.66
CA SER A 401 18.45 -19.39 23.83
C SER A 401 17.50 -18.43 24.51
N VAL A 402 17.46 -18.49 25.84
CA VAL A 402 16.69 -17.55 26.65
C VAL A 402 17.61 -16.97 27.70
N THR A 403 17.70 -15.64 27.74
CA THR A 403 18.53 -14.88 28.68
C THR A 403 20.03 -15.25 28.65
N GLY A 404 20.55 -15.69 27.50
CA GLY A 404 21.94 -16.14 27.35
C GLY A 404 22.19 -17.59 27.76
N LEU A 405 21.15 -18.35 28.14
CA LEU A 405 21.22 -19.80 28.33
C LEU A 405 20.91 -20.50 27.01
N ASP A 406 21.96 -20.91 26.30
CA ASP A 406 21.89 -21.65 25.04
C ASP A 406 21.60 -23.15 25.28
N GLU A 407 21.03 -23.80 24.27
CA GLU A 407 20.91 -25.26 24.22
C GLU A 407 22.29 -25.92 24.17
N ASP A 408 22.42 -27.06 24.83
CA ASP A 408 23.66 -27.81 24.95
C ASP A 408 23.44 -29.29 24.60
N PRO A 409 23.81 -29.70 23.38
CA PRO A 409 23.65 -31.08 22.94
C PRO A 409 24.62 -32.05 23.61
N GLU A 410 25.71 -31.60 24.24
CA GLU A 410 26.64 -32.50 24.95
C GLU A 410 26.09 -32.89 26.33
N THR A 411 25.26 -32.03 26.92
CA THR A 411 24.60 -32.27 28.22
C THR A 411 23.12 -32.65 28.10
N ASP A 412 22.63 -32.80 26.86
CA ASP A 412 21.25 -33.10 26.46
C ASP A 412 20.21 -32.04 26.87
N TYR A 413 20.60 -30.79 27.18
CA TYR A 413 19.66 -29.75 27.61
C TYR A 413 19.16 -28.88 26.45
N PHE A 414 17.84 -28.79 26.31
CA PHE A 414 17.16 -28.05 25.24
C PHE A 414 16.00 -27.19 25.77
N TRP A 415 15.53 -26.25 24.95
CA TRP A 415 14.35 -25.44 25.25
C TRP A 415 13.09 -26.05 24.63
N PHE A 416 12.14 -26.42 25.47
CA PHE A 416 10.86 -26.98 25.04
C PHE A 416 9.72 -26.01 25.32
N THR A 417 8.71 -26.01 24.45
CA THR A 417 7.49 -25.23 24.63
C THR A 417 6.38 -26.14 25.11
N TYR A 418 5.76 -25.79 26.22
CA TYR A 418 4.60 -26.48 26.76
C TYR A 418 3.39 -25.56 26.80
N GLU A 419 2.22 -26.15 26.65
CA GLU A 419 0.95 -25.54 26.97
C GLU A 419 0.38 -26.20 28.23
N ARG A 420 -0.14 -25.40 29.15
CA ARG A 420 -0.89 -25.91 30.29
C ARG A 420 -2.34 -26.09 29.89
N THR A 421 -2.81 -27.33 29.92
CA THR A 421 -4.19 -27.66 29.60
C THR A 421 -5.14 -27.23 30.72
N VAL A 422 -6.44 -27.24 30.43
CA VAL A 422 -7.52 -26.97 31.41
C VAL A 422 -7.45 -27.94 32.61
N THR A 423 -6.96 -29.18 32.41
CA THR A 423 -6.75 -30.18 33.48
C THR A 423 -5.49 -29.93 34.32
N LYS A 424 -4.73 -28.86 34.02
CA LYS A 424 -3.44 -28.45 34.59
C LYS A 424 -2.24 -29.31 34.19
N ASP A 425 -2.42 -30.24 33.28
CA ASP A 425 -1.34 -31.06 32.72
C ASP A 425 -0.50 -30.23 31.74
N LEU A 426 0.76 -30.63 31.55
CA LEU A 426 1.68 -29.98 30.61
C LEU A 426 1.75 -30.79 29.31
N GLN A 427 1.27 -30.20 28.22
CA GLN A 427 1.36 -30.78 26.88
C GLN A 427 2.56 -30.17 26.14
N LEU A 428 3.43 -31.02 25.59
CA LEU A 428 4.55 -30.58 24.76
C LEU A 428 4.04 -30.12 23.39
N LEU A 429 4.46 -28.92 22.97
CA LEU A 429 4.19 -28.38 21.63
C LEU A 429 5.40 -28.54 20.74
N GLU A 430 5.25 -29.29 19.64
CA GLU A 430 6.30 -29.51 18.63
C GLU A 430 6.26 -28.44 17.52
N ASP A 431 5.14 -27.73 17.39
CA ASP A 431 4.98 -26.64 16.44
C ASP A 431 5.85 -25.44 16.79
N SER A 432 6.26 -24.69 15.77
CA SER A 432 7.04 -23.49 16.04
C SER A 432 6.15 -22.40 16.65
N PRO A 433 6.68 -21.54 17.54
CA PRO A 433 5.96 -20.41 18.10
C PRO A 433 5.17 -19.53 17.11
N VAL A 434 5.55 -19.48 15.83
CA VAL A 434 4.81 -18.66 14.83
C VAL A 434 3.56 -19.36 14.27
N ASP A 435 3.43 -20.67 14.48
CA ASP A 435 2.29 -21.45 14.01
C ASP A 435 1.24 -21.66 15.11
N ILE A 436 1.61 -21.41 16.37
CA ILE A 436 0.73 -21.50 17.54
C ILE A 436 -0.03 -20.19 17.66
N ILE A 437 -1.32 -20.20 17.32
CA ILE A 437 -2.24 -19.07 17.55
C ILE A 437 -2.66 -19.12 19.02
N VAL A 438 -2.60 -17.99 19.70
CA VAL A 438 -2.93 -17.92 21.13
C VAL A 438 -4.41 -17.57 21.35
N GLU A 439 -5.03 -18.21 22.33
CA GLU A 439 -6.39 -17.99 22.79
C GLU A 439 -6.43 -17.34 24.18
N ASP A 440 -7.63 -16.95 24.62
CA ASP A 440 -7.79 -16.23 25.89
C ASP A 440 -7.57 -17.14 27.09
N ASN A 441 -6.69 -16.70 28.00
CA ASN A 441 -6.26 -17.41 29.20
C ASN A 441 -5.34 -18.61 28.96
N ASP A 442 -4.76 -18.75 27.76
CA ASP A 442 -3.71 -19.75 27.52
C ASP A 442 -2.52 -19.53 28.47
N GLU A 443 -1.89 -20.62 28.89
CA GLU A 443 -0.64 -20.57 29.64
C GLU A 443 0.46 -21.37 28.92
N PHE A 444 1.45 -20.66 28.39
CA PHE A 444 2.62 -21.24 27.74
C PHE A 444 3.83 -21.22 28.65
N ILE A 445 4.61 -22.30 28.61
CA ILE A 445 5.80 -22.47 29.44
C ILE A 445 6.97 -22.84 28.54
N LEU A 446 8.01 -22.01 28.52
CA LEU A 446 9.32 -22.38 27.99
C LEU A 446 10.15 -23.03 29.07
N TRP A 447 10.50 -24.30 28.88
CA TRP A 447 11.20 -25.10 29.86
C TRP A 447 12.54 -25.59 29.34
N TYR A 448 13.61 -25.20 30.03
CA TYR A 448 14.96 -25.73 29.83
C TYR A 448 15.13 -27.03 30.62
N ARG A 449 15.25 -28.15 29.91
CA ARG A 449 15.37 -29.49 30.51
C ARG A 449 16.08 -30.47 29.59
N LYS A 450 16.44 -31.63 30.13
CA LYS A 450 16.98 -32.73 29.33
C LYS A 450 15.98 -33.22 28.28
N GLY A 451 16.48 -33.49 27.08
CA GLY A 451 15.70 -34.08 26.00
C GLY A 451 15.18 -35.47 26.35
N ILE A 452 13.94 -35.74 25.99
CA ILE A 452 13.23 -36.98 26.29
C ILE A 452 13.36 -37.89 25.06
N TRP A 453 14.43 -38.68 25.00
CA TRP A 453 14.74 -39.51 23.82
C TRP A 453 14.40 -40.99 24.00
N ASN A 454 14.11 -41.44 25.23
CA ASN A 454 13.61 -42.78 25.55
C ASN A 454 12.75 -42.71 26.83
N ASP A 455 11.44 -42.97 26.72
CA ASP A 455 10.69 -43.50 27.85
C ASP A 455 11.01 -44.99 27.94
N ASP A 456 11.78 -45.38 28.95
CA ASP A 456 11.82 -46.77 29.38
C ASP A 456 10.40 -47.13 29.85
N GLY A 457 9.79 -48.09 29.15
CA GLY A 457 8.41 -48.50 29.31
C GLY A 457 8.07 -49.09 30.68
N SER A 458 7.91 -48.23 31.68
CA SER A 458 7.24 -48.56 32.93
C SER A 458 6.38 -47.40 33.42
N GLY A 459 5.21 -47.24 32.79
CA GLY A 459 4.09 -46.52 33.39
C GLY A 459 3.28 -45.63 32.43
N GLY A 460 2.28 -46.22 31.76
CA GLY A 460 1.10 -45.49 31.28
C GLY A 460 1.19 -44.92 29.86
N SER A 461 0.63 -45.67 28.90
CA SER A 461 0.11 -45.21 27.59
C SER A 461 0.89 -44.09 26.89
N GLY A 462 2.11 -44.39 26.43
CA GLY A 462 2.90 -43.51 25.57
C GLY A 462 2.70 -43.82 24.09
N GLU A 463 2.19 -42.86 23.34
CA GLU A 463 2.26 -42.85 21.87
C GLU A 463 3.73 -42.74 21.42
N ALA A 464 4.04 -43.49 20.36
CA ALA A 464 5.39 -43.68 19.86
C ALA A 464 6.06 -42.37 19.43
N LEU A 465 7.22 -42.08 20.03
CA LEU A 465 8.18 -41.09 19.55
C LEU A 465 8.67 -41.49 18.15
N VAL A 466 8.16 -40.80 17.12
CA VAL A 466 8.65 -40.95 15.75
C VAL A 466 10.02 -40.28 15.65
N LYS A 467 11.06 -41.11 15.51
CA LYS A 467 12.40 -40.69 15.08
C LYS A 467 12.32 -39.97 13.73
N LYS A 468 12.39 -38.64 13.71
CA LYS A 468 12.88 -37.87 12.56
C LYS A 468 14.35 -37.61 12.75
N VAL A 469 15.18 -38.55 12.31
CA VAL A 469 16.60 -38.28 12.08
C VAL A 469 16.68 -37.30 10.91
N ILE A 470 17.09 -36.06 11.18
CA ILE A 470 17.43 -35.06 10.16
C ILE A 470 18.90 -34.69 10.35
N PHE A 471 19.76 -35.45 9.69
CA PHE A 471 20.99 -34.91 9.10
C PHE A 471 20.99 -35.35 7.63
N PRO A 472 21.50 -34.51 6.72
CA PRO A 472 21.02 -34.33 5.35
C PRO A 472 20.98 -35.57 4.46
#